data_AF-W4EJG3-F1
#
_entry.id   AF-W4EJG3-F1
#
_cell.length_a   1.000
_cell.length_b   1.000
_cell.length_c   1.000
_cell.angle_alpha   90.00
_cell.angle_beta   90.00
_cell.angle_gamma   90.00
#
_symmetry.space_group_name_H-M   'P 1'
#
loop_
_entity.id
_entity.type
_entity.pdbx_description
1 polymer ?
#
loop_
_entity_poly.entity_id
_entity_poly.type
_entity_poly.pdbx_seq_one_letter_code
_entity_poly.pdbx_strand_id
1 'polypeptide(L)' 'MEKILVKTGIYSFVVSFFLLVVFMKIEESTTDVEGMTSFVVTPYPEFFFNIFRYSIITSIIAVLLVCVYILSNKKK' A
#
# COMPACT_ATOMS: atom_id res chain seq x y z
N MET A 1 6.05 -19.92 -14.91
CA MET A 1 5.11 -19.33 -13.91
C MET A 1 5.84 -18.44 -12.93
N GLU A 2 7.01 -18.84 -12.44
CA GLU A 2 7.82 -18.08 -11.48
C GLU A 2 8.16 -16.65 -11.94
N LYS A 3 8.59 -16.46 -13.20
CA LYS A 3 8.88 -15.13 -13.74
C LYS A 3 7.68 -14.17 -13.72
N ILE A 4 6.46 -14.67 -13.99
CA ILE A 4 5.24 -13.84 -13.97
C ILE A 4 4.91 -13.44 -12.53
N LEU A 5 5.03 -14.39 -11.60
CA LEU A 5 4.75 -14.16 -10.19
C LEU A 5 5.70 -13.11 -9.58
N VAL A 6 7.01 -13.26 -9.82
CA VAL A 6 8.04 -12.31 -9.36
C VAL A 6 7.82 -10.94 -9.98
N LYS A 7 7.49 -10.90 -11.28
CA LYS A 7 7.17 -9.66 -11.99
C LYS A 7 6.01 -8.95 -11.30
N THR A 8 4.89 -9.64 -11.09
CA THR A 8 3.72 -9.05 -10.44
C THR A 8 4.01 -8.58 -9.01
N GLY A 9 4.79 -9.33 -8.23
CA GLY A 9 5.23 -8.91 -6.89
C GLY A 9 5.98 -7.58 -6.91
N ILE A 10 7.01 -7.46 -7.75
CA ILE A 10 7.82 -6.24 -7.84
C ILE A 10 7.02 -5.06 -8.37
N TYR A 11 6.28 -5.24 -9.48
CA TYR A 11 5.51 -4.12 -10.04
C TYR A 11 4.36 -3.68 -9.13
N SER A 12 3.66 -4.61 -8.47
CA SER A 12 2.61 -4.26 -7.52
C SER A 12 3.16 -3.48 -6.33
N PHE A 13 4.32 -3.89 -5.80
CA PHE A 13 4.98 -3.20 -4.71
C PHE A 13 5.41 -1.77 -5.08
N VAL A 14 6.09 -1.62 -6.23
CA VAL A 14 6.58 -0.32 -6.69
C VAL A 14 5.41 0.64 -6.94
N VAL A 15 4.37 0.17 -7.62
CA VAL A 15 3.19 0.98 -7.93
C VAL A 15 2.45 1.40 -6.65
N SER A 16 2.23 0.47 -5.72
CA SER A 16 1.53 0.79 -4.46
C SER A 16 2.36 1.73 -3.58
N PHE A 17 3.69 1.60 -3.56
CA PHE A 17 4.59 2.51 -2.87
C PHE A 17 4.46 3.94 -3.37
N PHE A 18 4.58 4.17 -4.68
CA PHE A 18 4.45 5.51 -5.25
C PHE A 18 3.04 6.08 -5.06
N LEU A 19 2.00 5.25 -5.18
CA LEU A 19 0.63 5.65 -4.85
C LEU A 19 0.54 6.16 -3.40
N LEU A 20 1.00 5.38 -2.44
CA LEU A 20 0.94 5.76 -1.03
C LEU A 20 1.76 7.01 -0.71
N VAL A 21 2.91 7.20 -1.36
CA VAL A 21 3.69 8.45 -1.24
C VAL A 21 2.90 9.67 -1.70
N VAL A 22 2.12 9.56 -2.78
CA VAL A 22 1.34 10.67 -3.32
C VAL A 22 0.07 10.95 -2.50
N PHE A 23 -0.59 9.91 -2.01
CA PHE A 23 -1.91 10.02 -1.38
C PHE A 23 -1.89 10.12 0.15
N MET A 24 -0.87 9.59 0.81
CA MET A 24 -0.80 9.63 2.28
C MET A 24 -0.34 11.02 2.73
N LYS A 25 -1.14 11.66 3.58
CA LYS A 25 -0.81 12.99 4.13
C LYS A 25 0.06 12.84 5.37
N ILE A 26 1.06 13.71 5.51
CA ILE A 26 1.94 13.74 6.69
C ILE A 26 1.29 14.47 7.88
N GLU A 27 0.37 15.39 7.58
CA GLU A 27 -0.36 16.17 8.57
C GLU A 27 -1.82 15.73 8.60
N GLU A 28 -2.31 15.42 9.80
CA GLU A 28 -3.73 15.21 10.06
C GLU A 28 -4.29 16.44 10.78
N SER A 29 -5.34 17.04 10.22
CA SER A 29 -6.06 18.14 10.85
C SER A 29 -7.29 17.60 11.57
N THR A 30 -7.38 17.80 12.88
CA THR A 30 -8.57 17.51 13.67
C THR A 30 -9.27 18.81 14.05
N THR A 31 -10.55 18.93 13.69
CA THR A 31 -11.38 20.07 14.10
C THR A 31 -12.24 19.62 15.28
N ASP A 32 -12.06 20.27 16.42
CA ASP A 32 -12.87 20.01 17.61
C ASP A 32 -14.29 20.59 17.45
N VAL A 33 -15.24 20.15 18.29
CA VAL A 33 -16.65 20.57 18.31
C VAL A 33 -16.79 22.09 18.52
N GLU A 34 -15.80 22.71 19.17
CA GLU A 34 -15.70 24.17 19.36
C GLU A 34 -15.08 24.92 18.17
N GLY A 35 -14.72 24.22 17.07
CA GLY A 35 -14.18 24.83 15.85
C GLY A 35 -12.68 25.11 15.88
N MET A 36 -11.96 24.71 16.93
CA MET A 36 -10.49 24.76 16.96
C MET A 36 -9.90 23.68 16.06
N THR A 37 -8.97 24.07 15.18
CA THR A 37 -8.22 23.15 14.32
C THR A 37 -6.85 22.87 14.95
N SER A 38 -6.57 21.59 15.20
CA SER A 38 -5.27 21.10 15.65
C SER A 38 -4.59 20.31 14.54
N PHE A 39 -3.27 20.45 14.41
CA PHE A 39 -2.46 19.73 13.42
C PHE A 39 -1.56 18.74 14.13
N VAL A 40 -1.65 17.46 13.76
CA VAL A 40 -0.74 16.42 14.21
C VAL A 40 0.14 16.04 13.02
N VAL A 41 1.44 16.31 13.13
CA VAL A 41 2.42 15.97 12.11
C VAL A 41 3.03 14.62 12.45
N THR A 42 2.85 13.65 11.56
CA THR A 42 3.47 12.33 11.69
C THR A 42 4.98 12.45 11.48
N PRO A 43 5.82 11.92 12.38
CA PRO A 43 7.27 11.91 12.17
C PRO A 43 7.63 11.22 10.86
N TYR A 44 8.58 11.78 10.11
CA TYR A 44 9.03 11.22 8.82
C TYR A 44 9.39 9.73 8.84
N PRO A 45 10.09 9.20 9.87
CA PRO A 45 10.39 7.77 9.93
C PRO A 45 9.11 6.92 9.97
N GLU A 46 8.14 7.32 10.79
CA GLU A 46 6.90 6.60 10.99
C GLU A 46 6.00 6.67 9.74
N PHE A 47 5.97 7.83 9.09
CA PHE A 47 5.33 8.02 7.79
C PHE A 47 5.91 7.07 6.72
N PHE A 48 7.24 6.99 6.61
CA PHE A 48 7.90 6.08 5.67
C PHE A 48 7.60 4.61 5.99
N PHE A 49 7.68 4.20 7.26
CA PHE A 49 7.37 2.83 7.65
C PHE A 49 5.92 2.45 7.40
N ASN A 50 4.98 3.38 7.57
CA ASN A 50 3.58 3.16 7.25
C ASN A 50 3.37 2.93 5.75
N ILE A 51 3.93 3.79 4.90
CA ILE A 51 3.90 3.60 3.44
C ILE A 51 4.48 2.24 3.08
N PHE A 52 5.69 1.96 3.55
CA PHE A 52 6.41 0.72 3.26
C PHE A 52 5.61 -0.52 3.68
N ARG A 53 5.03 -0.51 4.88
CA ARG A 53 4.19 -1.61 5.39
C ARG A 53 2.96 -1.83 4.52
N TYR A 54 2.24 -0.77 4.16
CA TYR A 54 1.06 -0.90 3.30
C TYR A 54 1.43 -1.34 1.87
N SER A 55 2.57 -0.93 1.34
CA SER A 55 3.07 -1.41 0.06
C SER A 55 3.37 -2.91 0.06
N ILE A 56 3.96 -3.43 1.13
CA ILE A 56 4.19 -4.88 1.28
C ILE A 56 2.86 -5.64 1.32
N ILE A 57 1.92 -5.19 2.16
CA ILE A 57 0.61 -5.85 2.32
C ILE A 57 -0.13 -5.91 0.97
N THR A 58 -0.18 -4.79 0.25
CA THR A 58 -0.83 -4.72 -1.07
C THR A 58 -0.15 -5.61 -2.11
N SER A 59 1.18 -5.68 -2.10
CA SER A 59 1.95 -6.58 -2.98
C SER A 59 1.65 -8.06 -2.69
N ILE A 60 1.60 -8.46 -1.41
CA ILE A 60 1.25 -9.83 -1.01
C ILE A 60 -0.16 -10.19 -1.51
N ILE A 61 -1.13 -9.29 -1.33
CA ILE A 61 -2.51 -9.50 -1.81
C ILE A 61 -2.53 -9.68 -3.33
N ALA A 62 -1.82 -8.84 -4.08
CA ALA A 62 -1.74 -8.94 -5.54
C ALA A 62 -1.14 -10.27 -6.00
N VAL A 63 -0.08 -10.74 -5.34
CA VAL A 63 0.54 -12.04 -5.61
C VAL A 63 -0.42 -13.20 -5.31
N LEU A 64 -1.15 -13.14 -4.20
CA LEU A 64 -2.17 -14.15 -3.86
C LEU A 64 -3.28 -14.22 -4.90
N LEU A 65 -3.78 -13.08 -5.38
CA LEU A 65 -4.80 -13.03 -6.44
C LEU A 65 -4.30 -13.69 -7.73
N VAL A 66 -3.05 -13.42 -8.11
CA VAL A 66 -2.43 -14.03 -9.31
C VAL A 66 -2.26 -15.53 -9.13
N CYS A 67 -1.85 -16.00 -7.96
CA CYS A 67 -1.78 -17.42 -7.65
C CYS A 67 -3.15 -18.10 -7.81
N VAL A 68 -4.20 -17.52 -7.23
CA VAL A 68 -5.57 -18.04 -7.35
C VAL A 68 -6.04 -18.03 -8.80
N TYR A 69 -5.78 -16.96 -9.54
CA TYR A 69 -6.11 -16.85 -10.97
C TYR A 69 -5.45 -17.95 -11.80
N ILE A 70 -4.15 -18.18 -11.62
CA ILE A 70 -3.42 -19.22 -12.33
C ILE A 70 -3.96 -20.62 -11.97
N LEU A 71 -4.23 -20.88 -10.69
CA LEU A 71 -4.78 -22.17 -10.23
C LEU A 71 -6.18 -22.44 -10.81
N SER A 72 -7.05 -21.43 -10.81
CA SER A 72 -8.40 -21.54 -11.37
C SER A 72 -8.37 -21.76 -12.89
N ASN A 73 -7.46 -21.09 -13.60
CA ASN A 73 -7.35 -21.23 -15.05
C ASN A 73 -6.71 -22.57 -15.46
N LYS A 74 -5.92 -23.21 -14.59
CA LYS A 74 -5.37 -24.56 -14.80
C LYS A 74 -6.40 -25.69 -14.62
N LYS A 75 -7.54 -25.41 -13.95
CA LYS A 75 -8.63 -26.37 -13.73
C LYS A 75 -9.70 -26.35 -14.83
N LYS A 76 -9.68 -25.35 -15.71
CA LYS A 76 -10.49 -25.29 -16.93
C LYS A 76 -9.75 -25.97 -18.08
#